data_AF-A0A1Y1VQR5-F1
#
_entry.id   AF-A0A1Y1VQR5-F1
#
_cell.length_a   1.000
_cell.length_b   1.000
_cell.length_c   1.000
_cell.angle_alpha   90.00
_cell.angle_beta   90.00
_cell.angle_gamma   90.00
#
_symmetry.space_group_name_H-M   'P 1'
#
loop_
_entity.id
_entity.type
_entity.pdbx_description
1 polymer ?
#
loop_
_entity_poly.entity_id
_entity_poly.type
_entity_poly.pdbx_seq_one_letter_code
_entity_poly.pdbx_strand_id
1 'polypeptide(L)'
;MSSFQIFNNISITENGAIGYKTTGKELVDINFALSSMRNMNDDAVIEKFVKAFNEEKMLAIKWLFFARDCRNGVGERRFFRICLDYLSKKHPEIVNAVIKFIPEYGRWDDLLGLLNSDLKDNVLNLIKNQLIEDKEKMEKDEKPISLCAKWMPSINTSSKKTRKLARILTKELKYSDKQYRKLLSQLRSYLKVIEVYMSAKRWDEINYAAVPSRANLIYKNAFLKNDKERRLEYLEKLKKGETKINSEVLFPHDIVNKYGGKNCIDDTLEELWKALPDYVKGNGNTICVSDGSGSMCCHVSQTSSVTCLQVAQALSIYFAERSSGRYKNKFITFSSRPRLIDL
;
A
#
# COMPACT_ATOMS: atom_id res chain seq x y z
N MET A 1 18.85 17.37 -26.48
CA MET A 1 20.19 17.08 -25.92
C MET A 1 21.21 17.25 -27.02
N SER A 2 22.32 17.96 -26.79
CA SER A 2 23.43 18.00 -27.74
C SER A 2 24.17 16.64 -27.75
N SER A 3 24.90 16.34 -28.82
CA SER A 3 25.72 15.10 -28.95
C SER A 3 26.69 14.90 -27.78
N PHE A 4 27.16 15.99 -27.16
CA PHE A 4 28.05 15.97 -25.99
C PHE A 4 27.36 15.51 -24.70
N GLN A 5 26.06 15.78 -24.53
CA GLN A 5 25.27 15.30 -23.38
C GLN A 5 24.99 13.80 -23.45
N ILE A 6 24.93 13.21 -24.66
CA ILE A 6 24.65 11.79 -24.86
C ILE A 6 25.83 10.91 -24.41
N PHE A 7 27.07 11.32 -24.69
CA PHE A 7 28.27 10.57 -24.28
C PHE A 7 28.46 10.52 -22.75
N ASN A 8 28.11 11.58 -22.03
CA ASN A 8 28.18 11.60 -20.55
C ASN A 8 27.02 10.88 -19.85
N ASN A 9 25.97 10.53 -20.59
CA ASN A 9 24.79 9.85 -20.08
C ASN A 9 24.94 8.31 -20.05
N ILE A 10 26.12 7.77 -20.34
CA ILE A 10 26.35 6.33 -20.32
C ILE A 10 26.67 5.84 -18.89
N SER A 11 26.04 4.76 -18.46
CA SER A 11 26.35 4.00 -17.23
C SER A 11 26.63 2.54 -17.55
N ILE A 12 27.43 1.91 -16.68
CA ILE A 12 27.70 0.48 -16.72
C ILE A 12 26.96 -0.14 -15.52
N THR A 13 26.13 -1.14 -15.80
CA THR A 13 25.44 -1.93 -14.76
C THR A 13 26.43 -2.81 -13.99
N GLU A 14 26.00 -3.40 -12.87
CA GLU A 14 26.84 -4.32 -12.06
C GLU A 14 27.44 -5.48 -12.88
N ASN A 15 26.75 -5.89 -13.96
CA ASN A 15 27.17 -6.97 -14.85
C ASN A 15 27.88 -6.48 -16.13
N GLY A 16 28.33 -5.22 -16.17
CA GLY A 16 29.11 -4.69 -17.30
C GLY A 16 28.28 -4.23 -18.50
N ALA A 17 26.95 -4.31 -18.46
CA ALA A 17 26.09 -3.87 -19.57
C ALA A 17 25.99 -2.34 -19.63
N ILE A 18 26.07 -1.79 -20.84
CA ILE A 18 25.96 -0.35 -21.13
C ILE A 18 24.48 0.04 -21.10
N GLY A 19 24.15 1.08 -20.33
CA GLY A 19 22.82 1.69 -20.28
C GLY A 19 22.92 3.22 -20.15
N TYR A 20 21.77 3.88 -20.05
CA TYR A 20 21.70 5.33 -19.84
C TYR A 20 21.46 5.67 -18.37
N LYS A 21 22.13 6.70 -17.85
CA LYS A 21 21.99 7.18 -16.46
C LYS A 21 20.66 7.90 -16.23
N THR A 22 20.20 8.64 -17.23
CA THR A 22 19.02 9.50 -17.19
C THR A 22 18.29 9.45 -18.52
N THR A 23 16.97 9.60 -18.48
CA THR A 23 16.13 9.83 -19.66
C THR A 23 16.18 11.28 -20.15
N GLY A 24 16.81 12.18 -19.39
CA GLY A 24 16.77 13.63 -19.60
C GLY A 24 15.55 14.31 -19.01
N LYS A 25 14.69 13.57 -18.30
CA LYS A 25 13.50 14.06 -17.62
C LYS A 25 13.51 13.55 -16.19
N GLU A 26 13.61 14.48 -15.24
CA GLU A 26 13.78 14.17 -13.82
C GLU A 26 12.58 13.39 -13.27
N LEU A 27 11.35 13.72 -13.71
CA LEU A 27 10.15 13.01 -13.28
C LEU A 27 10.10 11.56 -13.77
N VAL A 28 10.62 11.30 -14.97
CA VAL A 28 10.68 9.95 -15.52
C VAL A 28 11.71 9.14 -14.74
N ASP A 29 12.88 9.72 -14.49
CA ASP A 29 13.97 9.07 -13.76
C ASP A 29 13.57 8.70 -12.33
N ILE A 30 12.92 9.63 -11.61
CA ILE A 30 12.45 9.35 -10.24
C ILE A 30 11.34 8.28 -10.22
N ASN A 31 10.48 8.25 -11.24
CA ASN A 31 9.44 7.23 -11.37
C ASN A 31 10.03 5.82 -11.51
N PHE A 32 11.06 5.65 -12.34
CA PHE A 32 11.76 4.37 -12.48
C PHE A 32 12.57 4.00 -11.23
N ALA A 33 13.14 5.00 -10.55
CA ALA A 33 13.93 4.77 -9.34
C ALA A 33 13.08 4.49 -8.09
N LEU A 34 11.77 4.74 -8.11
CA LEU A 34 10.92 4.79 -6.92
C LEU A 34 11.04 3.56 -6.00
N SER A 35 10.99 2.36 -6.57
CA SER A 35 11.14 1.11 -5.81
C SER A 35 12.53 0.96 -5.16
N SER A 36 13.59 1.43 -5.83
CA SER A 36 14.96 1.40 -5.30
C SER A 36 15.17 2.36 -4.12
N MET A 37 14.33 3.40 -4.01
CA MET A 37 14.42 4.42 -2.96
C MET A 37 13.92 3.94 -1.59
N ARG A 38 13.31 2.74 -1.51
CA ARG A 38 12.77 2.20 -0.25
C ARG A 38 13.79 2.12 0.88
N ASN A 39 15.05 1.87 0.55
CA ASN A 39 16.17 1.76 1.50
C ASN A 39 17.10 2.98 1.50
N MET A 40 16.86 3.98 0.64
CA MET A 40 17.67 5.20 0.61
C MET A 40 17.39 6.07 1.84
N ASN A 41 18.39 6.82 2.31
CA ASN A 41 18.21 7.79 3.38
C ASN A 41 17.24 8.92 2.95
N ASP A 42 16.66 9.62 3.94
CA ASP A 42 15.62 10.62 3.69
C ASP A 42 16.15 11.81 2.84
N ASP A 43 17.41 12.23 3.03
CA ASP A 43 18.01 13.36 2.30
C ASP A 43 18.19 13.06 0.80
N ALA A 44 18.64 11.85 0.45
CA ALA A 44 18.78 11.41 -0.94
C ALA A 44 17.41 11.29 -1.65
N VAL A 45 16.38 10.86 -0.90
CA VAL A 45 15.00 10.84 -1.39
C VAL A 45 14.52 12.26 -1.69
N ILE A 46 14.77 13.20 -0.78
CA ILE A 46 14.41 14.61 -0.93
C ILE A 46 15.16 15.21 -2.13
N GLU A 47 16.46 14.98 -2.28
CA GLU A 47 17.26 15.52 -3.37
C GLU A 47 16.68 15.12 -4.74
N LYS A 48 16.34 13.84 -4.92
CA LYS A 48 15.71 13.35 -6.16
C LYS A 48 14.36 13.99 -6.40
N PHE A 49 13.52 14.08 -5.37
CA PHE A 49 12.21 14.71 -5.49
C PHE A 49 12.31 16.20 -5.84
N VAL A 50 13.26 16.93 -5.25
CA VAL A 50 13.47 18.36 -5.51
C VAL A 50 13.88 18.62 -6.94
N LYS A 51 14.69 17.74 -7.56
CA LYS A 51 15.03 17.86 -8.99
C LYS A 51 13.78 17.78 -9.87
N ALA A 52 12.96 16.74 -9.69
CA ALA A 52 11.69 16.60 -10.41
C ALA A 52 10.71 17.75 -10.13
N PHE A 53 10.64 18.20 -8.88
CA PHE A 53 9.79 19.32 -8.48
C PHE A 53 10.22 20.66 -9.10
N ASN A 54 11.52 20.92 -9.20
CA ASN A 54 12.04 22.14 -9.83
C ASN A 54 11.91 22.11 -11.36
N GLU A 55 11.95 20.94 -11.98
CA GLU A 55 11.70 20.77 -13.42
C GLU A 55 10.23 21.12 -13.75
N GLU A 56 9.26 20.51 -13.07
CA GLU A 56 7.85 20.82 -13.28
C GLU A 56 6.99 20.65 -12.02
N LYS A 57 6.82 21.74 -11.26
CA LYS A 57 6.15 21.73 -9.93
C LYS A 57 4.78 21.07 -9.92
N MET A 58 3.91 21.45 -10.86
CA MET A 58 2.52 20.96 -10.89
C MET A 58 2.47 19.45 -11.14
N LEU A 59 3.19 18.97 -12.15
CA LEU A 59 3.24 17.55 -12.45
C LEU A 59 3.95 16.73 -11.36
N ALA A 60 5.01 17.27 -10.74
CA ALA A 60 5.67 16.61 -9.62
C ALA A 60 4.73 16.42 -8.40
N ILE A 61 3.87 17.39 -8.11
CA ILE A 61 2.84 17.24 -7.06
C ILE A 61 1.80 16.20 -7.45
N LYS A 62 1.27 16.25 -8.69
CA LYS A 62 0.34 15.20 -9.18
C LYS A 62 0.95 13.82 -9.10
N TRP A 63 2.22 13.69 -9.52
CA TRP A 63 2.98 12.46 -9.46
C TRP A 63 3.24 12.01 -8.02
N LEU A 64 3.49 12.92 -7.07
CA LEU A 64 3.64 12.57 -5.66
C LEU A 64 2.37 11.93 -5.09
N PHE A 65 1.20 12.41 -5.49
CA PHE A 65 -0.09 11.79 -5.13
C PHE A 65 -0.29 10.42 -5.82
N PHE A 66 0.10 10.29 -7.09
CA PHE A 66 0.16 8.99 -7.77
C PHE A 66 1.11 8.00 -7.09
N ALA A 67 2.29 8.45 -6.68
CA ALA A 67 3.24 7.62 -5.94
C ALA A 67 2.64 7.13 -4.62
N ARG A 68 1.77 7.92 -3.98
CA ARG A 68 1.09 7.53 -2.73
C ARG A 68 -0.12 6.64 -2.94
N ASP A 69 -0.91 6.84 -4.00
CA ASP A 69 -2.17 6.12 -4.20
C ASP A 69 -1.96 4.62 -4.26
N CYS A 70 -2.63 3.88 -3.37
CA CYS A 70 -2.56 2.42 -3.33
C CYS A 70 -3.61 1.73 -4.20
N ARG A 71 -4.55 2.49 -4.78
CA ARG A 71 -5.61 1.95 -5.64
C ARG A 71 -5.21 2.06 -7.10
N ASN A 72 -4.81 3.26 -7.53
CA ASN A 72 -4.48 3.55 -8.94
C ASN A 72 -3.01 3.94 -9.15
N GLY A 73 -2.21 3.92 -8.09
CA GLY A 73 -0.83 4.37 -8.08
C GLY A 73 0.13 3.31 -7.55
N VAL A 74 1.26 3.78 -7.01
CA VAL A 74 2.35 2.88 -6.56
C VAL A 74 2.22 2.47 -5.09
N GLY A 75 1.53 3.27 -4.26
CA GLY A 75 1.33 2.97 -2.83
C GLY A 75 2.54 3.27 -1.91
N GLU A 76 3.51 4.06 -2.36
CA GLU A 76 4.77 4.38 -1.68
C GLU A 76 4.61 5.38 -0.54
N ARG A 77 4.15 4.86 0.60
CA ARG A 77 3.85 5.63 1.81
C ARG A 77 5.07 6.35 2.41
N ARG A 78 6.22 5.68 2.51
CA ARG A 78 7.42 6.26 3.15
C ARG A 78 7.90 7.46 2.33
N PHE A 79 8.09 7.23 1.02
CA PHE A 79 8.47 8.27 0.07
C PHE A 79 7.53 9.48 0.17
N PHE A 80 6.21 9.25 0.08
CA PHE A 80 5.23 10.33 0.19
C PHE A 80 5.38 11.16 1.46
N ARG A 81 5.53 10.52 2.63
CA ARG A 81 5.67 11.23 3.92
C ARG A 81 6.95 12.04 4.02
N ILE A 82 8.06 11.55 3.46
CA ILE A 82 9.33 12.28 3.43
C ILE A 82 9.19 13.54 2.57
N CYS A 83 8.68 13.39 1.35
CA CYS A 83 8.49 14.52 0.43
C CYS A 83 7.45 15.52 0.96
N LEU A 84 6.38 15.04 1.58
CA LEU A 84 5.35 15.88 2.19
C LEU A 84 5.89 16.69 3.38
N ASP A 85 6.72 16.09 4.24
CA ASP A 85 7.40 16.80 5.33
C ASP A 85 8.34 17.88 4.79
N TYR A 86 9.13 17.58 3.76
CA TYR A 86 9.97 18.57 3.07
C TYR A 86 9.13 19.74 2.52
N LEU A 87 8.06 19.44 1.78
CA LEU A 87 7.18 20.47 1.21
C LEU A 87 6.52 21.31 2.31
N SER A 88 6.14 20.71 3.44
CA SER A 88 5.54 21.46 4.55
C SER A 88 6.46 22.52 5.16
N LYS A 89 7.78 22.30 5.06
CA LYS A 89 8.81 23.21 5.60
C LYS A 89 9.28 24.25 4.58
N LYS A 90 9.23 23.93 3.28
CA LYS A 90 9.79 24.79 2.21
C LYS A 90 8.73 25.46 1.33
N HIS A 91 7.57 24.83 1.20
CA HIS A 91 6.45 25.24 0.35
C HIS A 91 5.10 24.99 1.05
N PRO A 92 4.88 25.53 2.28
CA PRO A 92 3.68 25.29 3.06
C PRO A 92 2.40 25.68 2.31
N GLU A 93 2.44 26.69 1.44
CA GLU A 93 1.34 27.13 0.60
C GLU A 93 0.83 26.03 -0.35
N ILE A 94 1.75 25.25 -0.91
CA ILE A 94 1.41 24.14 -1.82
C ILE A 94 0.75 23.02 -1.02
N VAL A 95 1.34 22.63 0.12
CA VAL A 95 0.78 21.57 0.97
C VAL A 95 -0.59 21.96 1.48
N ASN A 96 -0.78 23.22 1.88
CA ASN A 96 -2.09 23.71 2.30
C ASN A 96 -3.14 23.62 1.18
N ALA A 97 -2.77 23.93 -0.06
CA ALA A 97 -3.69 23.83 -1.20
C ALA A 97 -4.14 22.38 -1.49
N VAL A 98 -3.29 21.39 -1.18
CA VAL A 98 -3.56 19.97 -1.47
C VAL A 98 -3.94 19.13 -0.25
N ILE A 99 -3.94 19.71 0.96
CA ILE A 99 -4.10 18.98 2.23
C ILE A 99 -5.38 18.14 2.27
N LYS A 100 -6.46 18.65 1.69
CA LYS A 100 -7.77 17.97 1.63
C LYS A 100 -7.78 16.71 0.76
N PHE A 101 -6.85 16.59 -0.20
CA PHE A 101 -6.74 15.43 -1.07
C PHE A 101 -5.91 14.30 -0.45
N ILE A 102 -5.12 14.58 0.61
CA ILE A 102 -4.23 13.59 1.23
C ILE A 102 -5.01 12.35 1.72
N PRO A 103 -6.19 12.48 2.37
CA PRO A 103 -6.95 11.30 2.78
C PRO A 103 -7.58 10.51 1.62
N GLU A 104 -7.85 11.17 0.48
CA GLU A 104 -8.49 10.57 -0.69
C GLU A 104 -7.55 9.62 -1.42
N TYR A 105 -6.35 10.10 -1.77
CA TYR A 105 -5.29 9.35 -2.45
C TYR A 105 -4.35 8.62 -1.47
N GLY A 106 -4.52 8.86 -0.17
CA GLY A 106 -3.63 8.33 0.86
C GLY A 106 -4.40 7.73 2.01
N ARG A 107 -4.07 8.17 3.23
CA ARG A 107 -4.73 7.78 4.46
C ARG A 107 -4.76 8.99 5.39
N TRP A 108 -5.78 9.04 6.25
CA TRP A 108 -5.91 10.09 7.26
C TRP A 108 -4.71 10.17 8.23
N ASP A 109 -3.99 9.08 8.50
CA ASP A 109 -2.80 9.11 9.35
C ASP A 109 -1.57 9.75 8.68
N ASP A 110 -1.58 9.97 7.36
CA ASP A 110 -0.51 10.68 6.66
C ASP A 110 -0.47 12.16 7.05
N LEU A 111 -1.63 12.75 7.39
CA LEU A 111 -1.74 14.13 7.91
C LEU A 111 -1.03 14.32 9.25
N LEU A 112 -0.93 13.27 10.07
CA LEU A 112 -0.36 13.38 11.42
C LEU A 112 1.14 13.73 11.42
N GLY A 113 1.83 13.48 10.29
CA GLY A 113 3.22 13.91 10.11
C GLY A 113 3.38 15.44 10.08
N LEU A 114 2.33 16.15 9.64
CA LEU A 114 2.31 17.60 9.48
C LEU A 114 2.02 18.36 10.79
N LEU A 115 1.71 17.66 11.89
CA LEU A 115 1.38 18.30 13.17
C LEU A 115 2.56 19.06 13.81
N ASN A 116 3.79 18.86 13.32
CA ASN A 116 4.96 19.60 13.74
C ASN A 116 5.36 20.75 12.78
N SER A 117 4.53 21.03 11.77
CA SER A 117 4.75 22.10 10.80
C SER A 117 3.82 23.30 11.06
N ASP A 118 4.02 24.40 10.34
CA ASP A 118 3.14 25.58 10.40
C ASP A 118 1.72 25.30 9.90
N LEU A 119 1.48 24.12 9.30
CA LEU A 119 0.17 23.66 8.84
C LEU A 119 -0.63 22.93 9.93
N LYS A 120 -0.09 22.85 11.15
CA LYS A 120 -0.71 22.15 12.29
C LYS A 120 -2.18 22.52 12.45
N ASP A 121 -2.53 23.80 12.44
CA ASP A 121 -3.91 24.25 12.68
C ASP A 121 -4.84 23.84 11.53
N ASN A 122 -4.37 23.92 10.28
CA ASN A 122 -5.12 23.48 9.09
C ASN A 122 -5.38 21.97 9.14
N VAL A 123 -4.38 21.18 9.52
CA VAL A 123 -4.50 19.72 9.72
C VAL A 123 -5.53 19.42 10.82
N LEU A 124 -5.43 20.10 11.96
CA LEU A 124 -6.31 19.88 13.10
C LEU A 124 -7.75 20.26 12.78
N ASN A 125 -7.96 21.39 12.11
CA ASN A 125 -9.29 21.82 11.66
C ASN A 125 -9.89 20.82 10.67
N LEU A 126 -9.11 20.32 9.71
CA LEU A 126 -9.56 19.30 8.76
C LEU A 126 -10.01 18.02 9.48
N ILE A 127 -9.18 17.50 10.40
CA ILE A 127 -9.50 16.30 11.19
C ILE A 127 -10.73 16.55 12.08
N LYS A 128 -10.80 17.71 12.74
CA LYS A 128 -11.90 18.08 13.63
C LYS A 128 -13.22 18.11 12.88
N ASN A 129 -13.27 18.84 11.77
CA ASN A 129 -14.48 19.01 10.98
C ASN A 129 -14.95 17.66 10.44
N GLN A 130 -14.04 16.81 9.96
CA GLN A 130 -14.41 15.47 9.50
C GLN A 130 -14.96 14.59 10.62
N LEU A 131 -14.36 14.61 11.82
CA LEU A 131 -14.87 13.81 12.95
C LEU A 131 -16.23 14.29 13.45
N ILE A 132 -16.52 15.59 13.36
CA ILE A 132 -17.83 16.16 13.68
C ILE A 132 -18.85 15.70 12.63
N GLU A 133 -18.54 15.85 11.34
CA GLU A 133 -19.39 15.40 10.25
C GLU A 133 -19.68 13.89 10.32
N ASP A 134 -18.66 13.07 10.59
CA ASP A 134 -18.80 11.62 10.75
C ASP A 134 -19.71 11.27 11.93
N LYS A 135 -19.65 12.04 13.02
CA LYS A 135 -20.52 11.85 14.20
C LYS A 135 -21.96 12.23 13.90
N GLU A 136 -22.19 13.35 13.23
CA GLU A 136 -23.52 13.81 12.83
C GLU A 136 -24.18 12.83 11.86
N LYS A 137 -23.45 12.37 10.85
CA LYS A 137 -23.91 11.33 9.92
C LYS A 137 -24.22 10.02 10.63
N MET A 138 -23.36 9.58 11.56
CA MET A 138 -23.61 8.39 12.37
C MET A 138 -24.89 8.54 13.22
N GLU A 139 -25.13 9.69 13.83
CA GLU A 139 -26.34 9.95 14.65
C GLU A 139 -27.62 9.94 13.82
N LYS A 140 -27.54 10.30 12.53
CA LYS A 140 -28.65 10.23 11.56
C LYS A 140 -28.75 8.89 10.83
N ASP A 141 -27.86 7.94 11.13
CA ASP A 141 -27.64 6.69 10.37
C ASP A 141 -27.39 6.89 8.86
N GLU A 142 -26.79 8.02 8.48
CA GLU A 142 -26.39 8.34 7.11
C GLU A 142 -25.04 7.70 6.75
N LYS A 143 -25.05 6.82 5.75
CA LYS A 143 -23.85 6.16 5.22
C LYS A 143 -23.51 6.71 3.82
N PRO A 144 -22.22 6.78 3.43
CA PRO A 144 -21.02 6.42 4.20
C PRO A 144 -20.46 7.58 5.04
N ILE A 145 -19.82 7.24 6.17
CA ILE A 145 -18.93 8.16 6.91
C ILE A 145 -17.47 7.95 6.49
N SER A 146 -16.60 8.92 6.79
CA SER A 146 -15.19 8.85 6.40
C SER A 146 -14.41 7.79 7.20
N LEU A 147 -13.22 7.44 6.70
CA LEU A 147 -12.27 6.59 7.43
C LEU A 147 -11.41 7.35 8.44
N CYS A 148 -11.73 8.61 8.77
CA CYS A 148 -10.92 9.44 9.67
C CYS A 148 -10.69 8.75 11.02
N ALA A 149 -11.77 8.37 11.71
CA ALA A 149 -11.70 7.72 13.01
C ALA A 149 -10.92 6.40 13.02
N LYS A 150 -10.92 5.66 11.90
CA LYS A 150 -10.13 4.42 11.74
C LYS A 150 -8.64 4.68 11.94
N TRP A 151 -8.13 5.79 11.40
CA TRP A 151 -6.70 6.10 11.37
C TRP A 151 -6.22 6.99 12.53
N MET A 152 -7.13 7.62 13.26
CA MET A 152 -6.78 8.46 14.41
C MET A 152 -6.12 7.65 15.54
N PRO A 153 -5.07 8.17 16.20
CA PRO A 153 -4.35 7.42 17.24
C PRO A 153 -5.20 7.27 18.51
N SER A 154 -5.20 6.07 19.09
CA SER A 154 -5.84 5.78 20.38
C SER A 154 -4.95 6.20 21.56
N ILE A 155 -5.53 6.77 22.62
CA ILE A 155 -4.79 7.19 23.83
C ILE A 155 -4.17 6.01 24.58
N ASN A 156 -4.80 4.83 24.52
CA ASN A 156 -4.38 3.64 25.26
C ASN A 156 -3.44 2.72 24.45
N THR A 157 -2.93 3.16 23.29
CA THR A 157 -1.98 2.36 22.50
C THR A 157 -0.68 2.13 23.27
N SER A 158 0.01 1.01 23.03
CA SER A 158 1.30 0.68 23.67
C SER A 158 2.47 1.53 23.13
N SER A 159 2.35 2.10 21.93
CA SER A 159 3.38 2.94 21.32
C SER A 159 3.46 4.33 21.97
N LYS A 160 4.62 4.69 22.54
CA LYS A 160 4.89 6.02 23.11
C LYS A 160 4.65 7.14 22.08
N LYS A 161 5.13 6.95 20.84
CA LYS A 161 4.97 7.91 19.74
C LYS A 161 3.49 8.14 19.40
N THR A 162 2.73 7.05 19.26
CA THR A 162 1.30 7.13 18.92
C THR A 162 0.48 7.73 20.06
N ARG A 163 0.80 7.44 21.34
CA ARG A 163 0.19 8.10 22.50
C ARG A 163 0.44 9.61 22.52
N LYS A 164 1.66 10.06 22.17
CA LYS A 164 1.98 11.50 22.09
C LYS A 164 1.09 12.20 21.06
N LEU A 165 0.93 11.62 19.87
CA LEU A 165 0.03 12.16 18.83
C LEU A 165 -1.43 12.20 19.29
N ALA A 166 -1.91 11.15 19.96
CA ALA A 166 -3.27 11.12 20.52
C ALA A 166 -3.51 12.25 21.53
N ARG A 167 -2.52 12.53 22.40
CA ARG A 167 -2.61 13.62 23.38
C ARG A 167 -2.59 15.01 22.75
N ILE A 168 -1.85 15.19 21.67
CA ILE A 168 -1.89 16.44 20.89
C ILE A 168 -3.31 16.61 20.34
N LEU A 169 -3.84 15.59 19.65
CA LEU A 169 -5.20 15.66 19.10
C LEU A 169 -6.25 15.92 20.18
N THR A 170 -6.22 15.22 21.31
CA THR A 170 -7.25 15.42 22.36
C THR A 170 -7.24 16.82 22.92
N LYS A 171 -6.04 17.38 23.19
CA LYS A 171 -5.87 18.74 23.68
C LYS A 171 -6.40 19.77 22.68
N GLU A 172 -5.99 19.66 21.42
CA GLU A 172 -6.34 20.64 20.38
C GLU A 172 -7.82 20.57 19.97
N LEU A 173 -8.38 19.36 19.94
CA LEU A 173 -9.80 19.14 19.69
C LEU A 173 -10.69 19.48 20.90
N LYS A 174 -10.11 19.85 22.05
CA LYS A 174 -10.78 20.14 23.32
C LYS A 174 -11.64 18.98 23.82
N TYR A 175 -11.18 17.75 23.63
CA TYR A 175 -11.80 16.55 24.20
C TYR A 175 -11.05 16.07 25.43
N SER A 176 -11.78 15.65 26.46
CA SER A 176 -11.20 14.80 27.50
C SER A 176 -10.79 13.45 26.92
N ASP A 177 -9.82 12.79 27.56
CA ASP A 177 -9.36 11.46 27.16
C ASP A 177 -10.52 10.45 27.07
N LYS A 178 -11.51 10.56 27.98
CA LYS A 178 -12.70 9.70 27.98
C LYS A 178 -13.60 9.98 26.76
N GLN A 179 -13.88 11.25 26.48
CA GLN A 179 -14.73 11.63 25.34
C GLN A 179 -14.13 11.19 24.02
N TYR A 180 -12.84 11.46 23.80
CA TYR A 180 -12.16 11.09 22.57
C TYR A 180 -12.12 9.57 22.36
N ARG A 181 -11.84 8.78 23.41
CA ARG A 181 -11.92 7.31 23.32
C ARG A 181 -13.32 6.82 22.96
N LYS A 182 -14.36 7.39 23.58
CA LYS A 182 -15.75 7.02 23.30
C LYS A 182 -16.12 7.35 21.86
N LEU A 183 -15.77 8.54 21.39
CA LEU A 183 -15.98 8.99 20.00
C LEU A 183 -15.36 8.02 19.00
N LEU A 184 -14.06 7.72 19.14
CA LEU A 184 -13.37 6.80 18.24
C LEU A 184 -13.96 5.39 18.31
N SER A 185 -14.34 4.91 19.49
CA SER A 185 -14.96 3.60 19.66
C SER A 185 -16.30 3.50 18.94
N GLN A 186 -17.15 4.53 19.07
CA GLN A 186 -18.45 4.59 18.41
C GLN A 186 -18.30 4.62 16.89
N LEU A 187 -17.48 5.55 16.37
CA LEU A 187 -17.26 5.67 14.92
C LEU A 187 -16.62 4.41 14.31
N ARG A 188 -15.66 3.77 14.99
CA ARG A 188 -15.04 2.52 14.51
C ARG A 188 -16.00 1.33 14.53
N SER A 189 -16.90 1.28 15.52
CA SER A 189 -17.96 0.28 15.56
C SER A 189 -18.95 0.50 14.43
N TYR A 190 -19.33 1.76 14.16
CA TYR A 190 -20.23 2.11 13.06
C TYR A 190 -19.62 1.80 11.68
N LEU A 191 -18.31 2.06 11.52
CA LEU A 191 -17.51 1.65 10.36
C LEU A 191 -17.32 0.13 10.23
N LYS A 192 -17.75 -0.66 11.23
CA LYS A 192 -17.57 -2.11 11.28
C LYS A 192 -16.10 -2.52 11.12
N VAL A 193 -15.19 -1.77 11.76
CA VAL A 193 -13.76 -2.09 11.75
C VAL A 193 -13.53 -3.45 12.40
N ILE A 194 -12.90 -4.37 11.69
CA ILE A 194 -12.79 -5.80 12.06
C ILE A 194 -12.12 -5.97 13.42
N GLU A 195 -11.09 -5.19 13.69
CA GLU A 195 -10.33 -5.23 14.93
C GLU A 195 -11.21 -4.92 16.16
N VAL A 196 -12.32 -4.20 16.00
CA VAL A 196 -13.30 -3.95 17.07
C VAL A 196 -14.03 -5.25 17.43
N TYR A 197 -14.51 -5.99 16.44
CA TYR A 197 -15.19 -7.28 16.64
C TYR A 197 -14.25 -8.34 17.21
N MET A 198 -13.04 -8.44 16.63
CA MET A 198 -12.01 -9.37 17.09
C MET A 198 -11.62 -9.12 18.55
N SER A 199 -11.42 -7.85 18.94
CA SER A 199 -11.04 -7.50 20.32
C SER A 199 -12.17 -7.77 21.32
N ALA A 200 -13.42 -7.65 20.89
CA ALA A 200 -14.60 -7.94 21.69
C ALA A 200 -14.99 -9.44 21.69
N LYS A 201 -14.24 -10.30 20.97
CA LYS A 201 -14.55 -11.72 20.73
C LYS A 201 -15.92 -11.97 20.05
N ARG A 202 -16.44 -10.98 19.33
CA ARG A 202 -17.72 -11.05 18.60
C ARG A 202 -17.47 -11.50 17.15
N TRP A 203 -17.01 -12.73 16.99
CA TRP A 203 -16.60 -13.27 15.70
C TRP A 203 -17.79 -13.55 14.77
N ASP A 204 -18.90 -13.94 15.37
CA ASP A 204 -20.23 -14.14 14.78
C ASP A 204 -20.76 -12.91 14.02
N GLU A 205 -20.39 -11.70 14.44
CA GLU A 205 -20.79 -10.45 13.77
C GLU A 205 -19.93 -10.09 12.54
N ILE A 206 -18.82 -10.79 12.29
CA ILE A 206 -17.92 -10.47 11.18
C ILE A 206 -18.55 -10.89 9.85
N ASN A 207 -18.70 -9.93 8.93
CA ASN A 207 -19.06 -10.19 7.54
C ASN A 207 -17.77 -10.38 6.71
N TYR A 208 -17.42 -11.62 6.40
CA TYR A 208 -16.19 -11.95 5.65
C TYR A 208 -16.12 -11.36 4.24
N ALA A 209 -17.24 -11.20 3.55
CA ALA A 209 -17.26 -10.62 2.20
C ALA A 209 -16.90 -9.12 2.20
N ALA A 210 -17.17 -8.42 3.30
CA ALA A 210 -16.81 -7.01 3.48
C ALA A 210 -15.39 -6.81 4.03
N VAL A 211 -14.67 -7.88 4.37
CA VAL A 211 -13.31 -7.79 4.93
C VAL A 211 -12.34 -7.30 3.85
N PRO A 212 -11.56 -6.22 4.11
CA PRO A 212 -10.56 -5.75 3.16
C PRO A 212 -9.48 -6.81 2.88
N SER A 213 -8.91 -6.75 1.69
CA SER A 213 -7.95 -7.73 1.17
C SER A 213 -6.76 -8.00 2.10
N ARG A 214 -6.11 -6.93 2.58
CA ARG A 214 -4.98 -7.02 3.51
C ARG A 214 -5.38 -7.57 4.88
N ALA A 215 -6.60 -7.31 5.34
CA ALA A 215 -7.12 -7.85 6.60
C ALA A 215 -7.37 -9.36 6.48
N ASN A 216 -7.86 -9.85 5.32
CA ASN A 216 -7.94 -11.29 5.05
C ASN A 216 -6.56 -11.97 5.18
N LEU A 217 -5.50 -11.39 4.61
CA LEU A 217 -4.15 -11.96 4.72
C LEU A 217 -3.57 -11.95 6.13
N ILE A 218 -3.81 -10.88 6.90
CA ILE A 218 -3.24 -10.72 8.25
C ILE A 218 -3.98 -11.63 9.24
N TYR A 219 -5.31 -11.67 9.16
CA TYR A 219 -6.15 -12.29 10.18
C TYR A 219 -6.68 -13.69 9.82
N LYS A 220 -6.31 -14.28 8.68
CA LYS A 220 -6.77 -15.62 8.27
C LYS A 220 -6.68 -16.69 9.37
N ASN A 221 -5.55 -16.75 10.08
CA ASN A 221 -5.33 -17.72 11.15
C ASN A 221 -6.22 -17.42 12.37
N ALA A 222 -6.47 -16.13 12.65
CA ALA A 222 -7.36 -15.72 13.73
C ALA A 222 -8.82 -16.06 13.42
N PHE A 223 -9.27 -15.90 12.18
CA PHE A 223 -10.60 -16.32 11.73
C PHE A 223 -10.76 -17.84 11.87
N LEU A 224 -9.83 -18.63 11.32
CA LEU A 224 -9.89 -20.09 11.41
C LEU A 224 -9.83 -20.61 12.86
N LYS A 225 -9.09 -19.94 13.73
CA LYS A 225 -8.96 -20.35 15.14
C LYS A 225 -10.23 -20.09 15.95
N ASN A 226 -10.92 -18.98 15.71
CA ASN A 226 -12.02 -18.53 16.57
C ASN A 226 -13.41 -18.68 15.96
N ASP A 227 -13.51 -18.83 14.64
CA ASP A 227 -14.78 -18.96 13.90
C ASP A 227 -14.61 -19.88 12.69
N LYS A 228 -14.18 -21.11 12.97
CA LYS A 228 -13.78 -22.10 11.97
C LYS A 228 -14.91 -22.45 11.01
N GLU A 229 -16.10 -22.75 11.55
CA GLU A 229 -17.23 -23.26 10.77
C GLU A 229 -17.73 -22.22 9.75
N ARG A 230 -18.05 -21.00 10.20
CA ARG A 230 -18.50 -19.93 9.30
C ARG A 230 -17.41 -19.53 8.31
N ARG A 231 -16.14 -19.57 8.72
CA ARG A 231 -15.03 -19.27 7.81
C ARG A 231 -14.89 -20.31 6.71
N LEU A 232 -15.01 -21.61 7.03
CA LEU A 232 -14.96 -22.68 6.05
C LEU A 232 -16.17 -22.63 5.12
N GLU A 233 -17.37 -22.40 5.66
CA GLU A 233 -18.58 -22.22 4.85
C GLU A 233 -18.43 -21.06 3.85
N TYR A 234 -17.89 -19.93 4.31
CA TYR A 234 -17.58 -18.79 3.46
C TYR A 234 -16.57 -19.14 2.35
N LEU A 235 -15.51 -19.89 2.66
CA LEU A 235 -14.52 -20.34 1.66
C LEU A 235 -15.14 -21.30 0.63
N GLU A 236 -16.03 -22.19 1.05
CA GLU A 236 -16.76 -23.05 0.12
C GLU A 236 -17.69 -22.26 -0.80
N LYS A 237 -18.40 -21.26 -0.27
CA LYS A 237 -19.21 -20.33 -1.09
C LYS A 237 -18.34 -19.51 -2.05
N LEU A 238 -17.12 -19.15 -1.67
CA LEU A 238 -16.17 -18.50 -2.57
C LEU A 238 -15.76 -19.42 -3.73
N LYS A 239 -15.40 -20.68 -3.43
CA LYS A 239 -15.04 -21.68 -4.45
C LYS A 239 -16.16 -21.92 -5.47
N LYS A 240 -17.42 -21.87 -5.02
CA LYS A 240 -18.61 -21.96 -5.88
C LYS A 240 -18.94 -20.69 -6.66
N GLY A 241 -18.26 -19.57 -6.39
CA GLY A 241 -18.52 -18.27 -6.99
C GLY A 241 -19.77 -17.54 -6.45
N GLU A 242 -20.34 -18.02 -5.34
CA GLU A 242 -21.54 -17.44 -4.72
C GLU A 242 -21.25 -16.16 -3.92
N THR A 243 -20.00 -15.99 -3.48
CA THR A 243 -19.55 -14.81 -2.74
C THR A 243 -18.27 -14.23 -3.35
N LYS A 244 -17.83 -13.07 -2.87
CA LYS A 244 -16.62 -12.39 -3.34
C LYS A 244 -15.66 -12.13 -2.19
N ILE A 245 -14.36 -12.18 -2.50
CA ILE A 245 -13.30 -11.77 -1.59
C ILE A 245 -12.61 -10.53 -2.15
N ASN A 246 -12.42 -9.51 -1.31
CA ASN A 246 -11.74 -8.30 -1.74
C ASN A 246 -10.25 -8.61 -1.94
N SER A 247 -9.71 -8.23 -3.10
CA SER A 247 -8.32 -8.49 -3.52
C SER A 247 -7.63 -7.26 -4.13
N GLU A 248 -8.36 -6.18 -4.43
CA GLU A 248 -7.91 -5.06 -5.29
C GLU A 248 -6.55 -4.47 -4.91
N VAL A 249 -6.28 -4.33 -3.62
CA VAL A 249 -5.05 -3.68 -3.10
C VAL A 249 -3.92 -4.70 -2.81
N LEU A 250 -4.09 -5.97 -3.13
CA LEU A 250 -3.06 -7.00 -2.95
C LEU A 250 -2.19 -7.15 -4.19
N PHE A 251 -0.89 -7.32 -3.97
CA PHE A 251 0.01 -7.75 -5.02
C PHE A 251 0.17 -9.28 -5.00
N PRO A 252 0.47 -9.92 -6.15
CA PRO A 252 0.71 -11.37 -6.21
C PRO A 252 1.72 -11.87 -5.18
N HIS A 253 2.80 -11.11 -4.96
CA HIS A 253 3.85 -11.47 -4.01
C HIS A 253 3.40 -11.40 -2.54
N ASP A 254 2.36 -10.64 -2.20
CA ASP A 254 1.79 -10.64 -0.85
C ASP A 254 1.19 -12.00 -0.50
N ILE A 255 0.61 -12.70 -1.49
CA ILE A 255 0.00 -14.02 -1.34
C ILE A 255 1.10 -15.09 -1.29
N VAL A 256 2.03 -15.08 -2.26
CA VAL A 256 3.14 -16.04 -2.32
C VAL A 256 4.00 -16.00 -1.06
N ASN A 257 4.31 -14.81 -0.55
CA ASN A 257 5.07 -14.66 0.70
C ASN A 257 4.35 -15.31 1.90
N LYS A 258 3.01 -15.38 1.91
CA LYS A 258 2.24 -16.02 3.00
C LYS A 258 2.27 -17.54 2.97
N TYR A 259 2.61 -18.16 1.84
CA TYR A 259 2.87 -19.60 1.81
C TYR A 259 4.16 -19.95 2.57
N GLY A 260 5.16 -19.06 2.58
CA GLY A 260 6.35 -19.18 3.42
C GLY A 260 7.11 -20.51 3.24
N GLY A 261 7.07 -21.09 2.03
CA GLY A 261 7.69 -22.38 1.73
C GLY A 261 6.96 -23.61 2.27
N LYS A 262 5.71 -23.46 2.74
CA LYS A 262 4.88 -24.60 3.17
C LYS A 262 4.28 -25.30 1.95
N ASN A 263 4.34 -26.62 1.94
CA ASN A 263 3.74 -27.47 0.90
C ASN A 263 2.26 -27.83 1.18
N CYS A 264 1.53 -26.99 1.90
CA CYS A 264 0.10 -27.20 2.17
C CYS A 264 -0.72 -26.15 1.43
N ILE A 265 -1.77 -26.59 0.72
CA ILE A 265 -2.71 -25.70 0.04
C ILE A 265 -3.49 -24.92 1.11
N ASP A 266 -3.57 -23.59 0.94
CA ASP A 266 -4.35 -22.72 1.81
C ASP A 266 -5.49 -22.10 1.01
N ASP A 267 -6.71 -22.58 1.25
CA ASP A 267 -7.91 -22.14 0.55
C ASP A 267 -8.09 -20.61 0.56
N THR A 268 -7.71 -19.93 1.64
CA THR A 268 -7.83 -18.46 1.69
C THR A 268 -6.85 -17.81 0.72
N LEU A 269 -5.62 -18.32 0.61
CA LEU A 269 -4.62 -17.78 -0.30
C LEU A 269 -4.98 -18.07 -1.77
N GLU A 270 -5.46 -19.28 -2.07
CA GLU A 270 -5.91 -19.66 -3.42
C GLU A 270 -7.08 -18.80 -3.89
N GLU A 271 -8.10 -18.60 -3.05
CA GLU A 271 -9.24 -17.76 -3.42
C GLU A 271 -8.85 -16.28 -3.55
N LEU A 272 -7.90 -15.79 -2.74
CA LEU A 272 -7.34 -14.45 -2.93
C LEU A 272 -6.57 -14.33 -4.24
N TRP A 273 -5.83 -15.36 -4.65
CA TRP A 273 -5.06 -15.38 -5.89
C TRP A 273 -5.95 -15.36 -7.13
N LYS A 274 -7.00 -16.19 -7.13
CA LYS A 274 -8.03 -16.20 -8.18
C LYS A 274 -8.75 -14.85 -8.28
N ALA A 275 -9.01 -14.21 -7.14
CA ALA A 275 -9.67 -12.92 -7.09
C ALA A 275 -8.78 -11.75 -7.51
N LEU A 276 -7.45 -11.91 -7.67
CA LEU A 276 -6.58 -10.80 -8.09
C LEU A 276 -7.06 -10.21 -9.43
N PRO A 277 -7.10 -8.87 -9.57
CA PRO A 277 -7.48 -8.22 -10.82
C PRO A 277 -6.68 -8.75 -12.01
N ASP A 278 -7.30 -8.85 -13.18
CA ASP A 278 -6.60 -9.19 -14.42
C ASP A 278 -6.14 -7.91 -15.14
N TYR A 279 -4.86 -7.59 -14.98
CA TYR A 279 -4.20 -6.49 -15.67
C TYR A 279 -3.65 -6.89 -17.05
N VAL A 280 -3.55 -8.20 -17.33
CA VAL A 280 -3.00 -8.71 -18.58
C VAL A 280 -4.05 -8.62 -19.69
N LYS A 281 -5.34 -8.79 -19.35
CA LYS A 281 -6.46 -8.73 -20.31
C LYS A 281 -6.22 -9.60 -21.54
N GLY A 282 -5.56 -10.74 -21.35
CA GLY A 282 -5.23 -11.69 -22.40
C GLY A 282 -4.23 -11.20 -23.46
N ASN A 283 -3.28 -10.32 -23.10
CA ASN A 283 -2.25 -9.71 -23.98
C ASN A 283 -1.30 -10.72 -24.69
N GLY A 284 -1.88 -11.50 -25.60
CA GLY A 284 -1.24 -12.33 -26.61
C GLY A 284 -0.26 -13.41 -26.12
N ASN A 285 0.56 -13.86 -27.07
CA ASN A 285 1.66 -14.82 -26.91
C ASN A 285 2.88 -14.17 -26.21
N THR A 286 2.70 -13.66 -25.00
CA THR A 286 3.78 -13.10 -24.19
C THR A 286 4.37 -14.18 -23.29
N ILE A 287 5.71 -14.27 -23.22
CA ILE A 287 6.40 -15.17 -22.30
C ILE A 287 7.16 -14.37 -21.24
N CYS A 288 6.94 -14.72 -19.97
CA CYS A 288 7.71 -14.14 -18.87
C CYS A 288 9.03 -14.86 -18.69
N VAL A 289 10.09 -14.10 -18.45
CA VAL A 289 11.41 -14.61 -18.10
C VAL A 289 11.72 -14.16 -16.68
N SER A 290 11.74 -15.11 -15.75
CA SER A 290 11.97 -14.89 -14.33
C SER A 290 13.43 -15.09 -13.98
N ASP A 291 14.07 -14.08 -13.43
CA ASP A 291 15.37 -14.27 -12.77
C ASP A 291 15.20 -15.13 -11.51
N GLY A 292 15.88 -16.27 -11.47
CA GLY A 292 15.93 -17.21 -10.35
C GLY A 292 17.32 -17.36 -9.77
N SER A 293 18.23 -16.42 -10.04
CA SER A 293 19.60 -16.43 -9.54
C SER A 293 19.67 -16.18 -8.03
N GLY A 294 20.80 -16.57 -7.42
CA GLY A 294 20.98 -16.47 -5.96
C GLY A 294 20.93 -15.04 -5.41
N SER A 295 21.26 -14.03 -6.23
CA SER A 295 21.17 -12.61 -5.82
C SER A 295 19.71 -12.17 -5.57
N MET A 296 18.74 -12.85 -6.19
CA MET A 296 17.31 -12.59 -5.98
C MET A 296 16.81 -13.02 -4.59
N CYS A 297 17.60 -13.77 -3.82
CA CYS A 297 17.26 -14.16 -2.44
C CYS A 297 17.30 -12.98 -1.45
N CYS A 298 17.77 -11.80 -1.86
CA CYS A 298 17.74 -10.60 -1.04
C CYS A 298 16.31 -10.09 -0.77
N HIS A 299 16.14 -9.38 0.35
CA HIS A 299 14.86 -8.76 0.70
C HIS A 299 14.61 -7.49 -0.12
N VAL A 300 13.34 -7.27 -0.51
CA VAL A 300 12.94 -6.08 -1.28
C VAL A 300 13.13 -4.77 -0.51
N SER A 301 13.15 -4.83 0.81
CA SER A 301 13.52 -3.73 1.69
C SER A 301 14.00 -4.28 3.04
N GLN A 302 14.73 -3.47 3.81
CA GLN A 302 15.24 -3.85 5.13
C GLN A 302 14.14 -4.23 6.14
N THR A 303 12.88 -3.85 5.87
CA THR A 303 11.74 -4.09 6.78
C THR A 303 10.74 -5.09 6.22
N SER A 304 10.99 -5.63 5.03
CA SER A 304 10.10 -6.58 4.37
C SER A 304 10.60 -8.00 4.52
N SER A 305 9.70 -8.95 4.82
CA SER A 305 10.02 -10.37 4.76
C SER A 305 10.06 -10.91 3.32
N VAL A 306 9.53 -10.14 2.35
CA VAL A 306 9.42 -10.54 0.95
C VAL A 306 10.80 -10.47 0.28
N THR A 307 11.19 -11.50 -0.45
CA THR A 307 12.41 -11.51 -1.27
C THR A 307 12.14 -11.09 -2.70
N CYS A 308 13.16 -10.58 -3.40
CA CYS A 308 13.07 -10.26 -4.82
C CYS A 308 12.68 -11.49 -5.65
N LEU A 309 13.16 -12.68 -5.24
CA LEU A 309 12.81 -13.97 -5.84
C LEU A 309 11.32 -14.26 -5.73
N GLN A 310 10.71 -14.05 -4.56
CA GLN A 310 9.26 -14.22 -4.38
C GLN A 310 8.45 -13.26 -5.25
N VAL A 311 8.93 -12.02 -5.44
CA VAL A 311 8.29 -11.07 -6.35
C VAL A 311 8.36 -11.56 -7.79
N ALA A 312 9.55 -11.96 -8.25
CA ALA A 312 9.77 -12.44 -9.61
C ALA A 312 8.94 -13.71 -9.91
N GLN A 313 8.93 -14.67 -9.00
CA GLN A 313 8.14 -15.89 -9.11
C GLN A 313 6.64 -15.60 -9.12
N ALA A 314 6.15 -14.78 -8.18
CA ALA A 314 4.73 -14.43 -8.12
C ALA A 314 4.26 -13.73 -9.40
N LEU A 315 5.02 -12.78 -9.93
CA LEU A 315 4.69 -12.12 -11.19
C LEU A 315 4.73 -13.11 -12.36
N SER A 316 5.72 -13.99 -12.42
CA SER A 316 5.86 -14.94 -13.52
C SER A 316 4.69 -15.92 -13.57
N ILE A 317 4.26 -16.45 -12.42
CA ILE A 317 3.06 -17.31 -12.33
C ILE A 317 1.81 -16.50 -12.71
N TYR A 318 1.65 -15.30 -12.14
CA TYR A 318 0.50 -14.43 -12.41
C TYR A 318 0.32 -14.12 -13.89
N PHE A 319 1.40 -13.75 -14.59
CA PHE A 319 1.38 -13.47 -16.02
C PHE A 319 1.23 -14.74 -16.85
N ALA A 320 1.90 -15.84 -16.49
CA ALA A 320 1.77 -17.11 -17.21
C ALA A 320 0.31 -17.61 -17.22
N GLU A 321 -0.38 -17.58 -16.08
CA GLU A 321 -1.78 -17.99 -15.96
C GLU A 321 -2.75 -17.08 -16.73
N ARG A 322 -2.49 -15.77 -16.74
CA ARG A 322 -3.36 -14.74 -17.36
C ARG A 322 -3.00 -14.42 -18.81
N SER A 323 -1.90 -14.98 -19.31
CA SER A 323 -1.53 -14.91 -20.72
C SER A 323 -2.44 -15.80 -21.58
N SER A 324 -2.39 -15.61 -22.90
CA SER A 324 -3.18 -16.35 -23.87
C SER A 324 -2.29 -16.97 -24.95
N GLY A 325 -2.85 -17.90 -25.73
CA GLY A 325 -2.15 -18.54 -26.84
C GLY A 325 -1.08 -19.56 -26.43
N ARG A 326 0.03 -19.62 -27.19
CA ARG A 326 1.02 -20.72 -27.14
C ARG A 326 1.80 -20.80 -25.83
N TYR A 327 1.93 -19.66 -25.15
CA TYR A 327 2.68 -19.53 -23.89
C TYR A 327 1.78 -19.44 -22.66
N LYS A 328 0.47 -19.70 -22.80
CA LYS A 328 -0.42 -19.85 -21.65
C LYS A 328 0.13 -20.91 -20.71
N ASN A 329 0.14 -20.58 -19.41
CA ASN A 329 0.68 -21.40 -18.33
C ASN A 329 2.19 -21.69 -18.41
N LYS A 330 2.93 -20.89 -19.19
CA LYS A 330 4.38 -21.08 -19.39
C LYS A 330 5.19 -19.85 -19.04
N PHE A 331 6.33 -20.06 -18.42
CA PHE A 331 7.35 -19.04 -18.21
C PHE A 331 8.75 -19.66 -18.22
N ILE A 332 9.77 -18.85 -18.45
CA ILE A 332 11.17 -19.30 -18.43
C ILE A 332 11.80 -18.85 -17.12
N THR A 333 12.54 -19.72 -16.45
CA THR A 333 13.49 -19.31 -15.42
C THR A 333 14.84 -19.00 -16.05
N PHE A 334 15.52 -17.97 -15.56
CA PHE A 334 16.85 -17.59 -15.98
C PHE A 334 17.80 -17.61 -14.78
N SER A 335 18.88 -18.37 -14.91
CA SER A 335 20.02 -18.46 -14.00
C SER A 335 21.13 -19.23 -14.75
N SER A 336 21.99 -20.00 -14.06
CA SER A 336 22.99 -20.85 -14.71
C SER A 336 22.40 -21.99 -15.55
N ARG A 337 21.15 -22.40 -15.29
CA ARG A 337 20.44 -23.44 -16.04
C ARG A 337 19.00 -23.01 -16.32
N PRO A 338 18.76 -22.21 -17.38
CA PRO A 338 17.43 -21.78 -17.76
C PRO A 338 16.51 -22.97 -18.06
N ARG A 339 15.24 -22.87 -17.67
CA ARG A 339 14.22 -23.89 -17.95
C ARG A 339 12.92 -23.24 -18.37
N LEU A 340 12.26 -23.83 -19.37
CA LEU A 340 10.86 -23.57 -19.64
C LEU A 340 10.04 -24.36 -18.60
N ILE A 341 9.21 -23.65 -17.84
CA ILE A 341 8.26 -24.22 -16.89
C ILE A 341 6.88 -24.22 -17.54
N ASP A 342 6.17 -25.33 -17.38
CA ASP A 342 4.76 -25.53 -17.73
C ASP A 342 4.02 -25.79 -16.40
N LEU A 343 3.06 -24.92 -16.05
CA LEU A 343 2.40 -24.88 -14.73
C LEU A 343 1.41 -26.03 -14.49
#